data_AF-A0A4P2R1J1-F1
#
_entry.id   AF-A0A4P2R1J1-F1
#
_cell.length_a   1.000
_cell.length_b   1.000
_cell.length_c   1.000
_cell.angle_alpha   90.00
_cell.angle_beta   90.00
_cell.angle_gamma   90.00
#
_symmetry.space_group_name_H-M   'P 1'
#
loop_
_entity.id
_entity.type
_entity.pdbx_description
1 polymer ?
#
loop_
_entity_poly.entity_id
_entity_poly.type
_entity_poly.pdbx_seq_one_letter_code
_entity_poly.pdbx_strand_id
1 'polypeptide(L)'
;MQATERMVLERPVGGSQRPSTFNPTATATLAIPLDGLTISAPQPEMLSQKNVEAVTGIPARVFLDTIRAPGFPLPVTKLGKLRLVQREAFVSHLQALATAPASRRDAEGDERTRVAAVLAAAGLEAVPRTCSRRPCAPPGTASRGRLPPK
;
A
#
# COMPACT_ATOMS: atom_id res chain seq x y z
N MET A 1 -64.13 26.33 -67.34
CA MET A 1 -64.52 25.28 -68.31
C MET A 1 -63.29 24.93 -69.15
N GLN A 2 -63.19 23.65 -69.53
CA GLN A 2 -62.07 22.97 -70.25
C GLN A 2 -60.90 22.59 -69.32
N ALA A 3 -60.73 21.37 -68.81
CA ALA A 3 -60.90 19.98 -69.27
C ALA A 3 -59.64 19.39 -69.91
N THR A 4 -59.23 18.23 -69.34
CA THR A 4 -58.39 17.15 -69.91
C THR A 4 -56.92 17.49 -70.22
N GLU A 5 -55.93 16.66 -69.92
CA GLU A 5 -55.90 15.21 -70.06
C GLU A 5 -54.77 14.59 -69.23
N ARG A 6 -55.00 13.35 -68.78
CA ARG A 6 -54.04 12.49 -68.09
C ARG A 6 -53.16 11.81 -69.14
N MET A 7 -51.84 11.82 -68.97
CA MET A 7 -50.98 10.78 -69.53
C MET A 7 -50.13 10.16 -68.41
N VAL A 8 -50.61 9.02 -67.94
CA VAL A 8 -49.82 7.97 -67.32
C VAL A 8 -49.00 7.32 -68.43
N LEU A 9 -47.69 7.25 -68.27
CA LEU A 9 -46.85 6.36 -69.06
C LEU A 9 -46.15 5.38 -68.12
N GLU A 10 -46.57 4.12 -68.23
CA GLU A 10 -46.02 2.96 -67.55
C GLU A 10 -44.65 2.52 -68.15
N ARG A 11 -43.78 2.02 -67.25
CA ARG A 11 -42.80 0.90 -67.39
C ARG A 11 -41.48 1.16 -68.16
N PRO A 12 -40.34 0.55 -67.73
CA PRO A 12 -40.21 -0.89 -67.48
C PRO A 12 -39.61 -1.33 -66.13
N VAL A 13 -40.15 -2.48 -65.69
CA VAL A 13 -39.52 -3.49 -64.85
C VAL A 13 -38.19 -3.92 -65.47
N GLY A 14 -37.10 -3.89 -64.70
CA GLY A 14 -35.82 -4.39 -65.19
C GLY A 14 -34.61 -4.03 -64.33
N GLY A 15 -34.74 -4.11 -63.01
CA GLY A 15 -33.60 -3.95 -62.10
C GLY A 15 -33.31 -5.28 -61.42
N SER A 16 -32.33 -6.02 -61.94
CA SER A 16 -31.77 -7.21 -61.30
C SER A 16 -31.20 -6.81 -59.92
N GLN A 17 -32.01 -6.97 -58.87
CA GLN A 17 -31.54 -6.83 -57.50
C GLN A 17 -30.73 -8.07 -57.17
N ARG A 18 -29.42 -7.96 -57.32
CA ARG A 18 -28.50 -8.91 -56.68
C ARG A 18 -28.81 -8.89 -55.18
N PRO A 19 -28.99 -10.04 -54.52
CA PRO A 19 -29.12 -10.06 -53.07
C PRO A 19 -27.85 -9.46 -52.50
N SER A 20 -27.95 -8.22 -52.00
CA SER A 20 -26.88 -7.60 -51.25
C SER A 20 -26.63 -8.51 -50.06
N THR A 21 -25.44 -9.12 -50.03
CA THR A 21 -24.92 -9.84 -48.88
C THR A 21 -25.11 -8.97 -47.65
N PHE A 22 -26.05 -9.36 -46.80
CA PHE A 22 -26.26 -8.74 -45.50
C PHE A 22 -25.00 -9.02 -44.70
N ASN A 23 -24.13 -8.02 -44.54
CA ASN A 23 -23.06 -8.09 -43.55
C ASN A 23 -23.71 -7.77 -42.19
N PRO A 24 -23.90 -8.73 -41.29
CA PRO A 24 -24.56 -8.49 -40.00
C PRO A 24 -23.67 -7.71 -39.01
N THR A 25 -22.47 -7.29 -39.43
CA THR A 25 -21.50 -6.60 -38.58
C THR A 25 -21.65 -5.09 -38.74
N ALA A 26 -22.39 -4.47 -37.82
CA ALA A 26 -22.44 -3.03 -37.66
C ALA A 26 -21.27 -2.58 -36.77
N THR A 27 -20.35 -1.78 -37.33
CA THR A 27 -19.28 -1.14 -36.57
C THR A 27 -19.81 0.15 -35.95
N ALA A 28 -19.78 0.26 -34.62
CA ALA A 28 -20.15 1.46 -33.89
C ALA A 28 -18.95 1.98 -33.08
N THR A 29 -18.71 3.29 -33.12
CA THR A 29 -17.67 3.95 -32.34
C THR A 29 -18.26 4.39 -31.00
N LEU A 30 -17.74 3.87 -29.89
CA LEU A 30 -18.07 4.31 -28.55
C LEU A 30 -16.96 5.20 -28.00
N ALA A 31 -17.30 6.39 -27.54
CA ALA A 31 -16.38 7.25 -26.81
C ALA A 31 -16.30 6.76 -25.35
N ILE A 32 -15.14 6.23 -24.95
CA ILE A 32 -14.87 5.87 -23.55
C ILE A 32 -14.19 7.08 -22.90
N PRO A 33 -14.83 7.76 -21.93
CA PRO A 33 -14.19 8.85 -21.20
C PRO A 33 -12.94 8.36 -20.48
N LEU A 34 -11.86 9.15 -20.53
CA LEU A 34 -10.61 8.85 -19.82
C LEU A 34 -10.82 8.65 -18.32
N ASP A 35 -11.75 9.40 -17.72
CA ASP A 35 -12.09 9.32 -16.29
C ASP A 35 -12.81 8.02 -15.90
N GLY A 36 -13.30 7.25 -16.89
CA GLY A 36 -13.93 5.95 -16.70
C GLY A 36 -12.96 4.76 -16.80
N LEU A 37 -11.67 5.01 -17.07
CA LEU A 37 -10.67 3.96 -17.24
C LEU A 37 -9.92 3.70 -15.92
N THR A 38 -10.27 2.61 -15.24
CA THR A 38 -9.47 2.10 -14.12
C THR A 38 -8.45 1.08 -14.63
N ILE A 39 -7.18 1.46 -14.70
CA ILE A 39 -6.08 0.56 -15.03
C ILE A 39 -5.52 -0.04 -13.74
N SER A 40 -5.82 -1.31 -13.48
CA SER A 40 -5.24 -2.06 -12.36
C SER A 40 -4.09 -2.92 -12.85
N ALA A 41 -2.85 -2.51 -12.56
CA ALA A 41 -1.68 -3.36 -12.81
C ALA A 41 -1.58 -4.46 -11.74
N PRO A 42 -1.08 -5.65 -12.09
CA PRO A 42 -0.74 -6.67 -11.10
C PRO A 42 0.32 -6.13 -10.13
N GLN A 43 0.25 -6.57 -8.87
CA GLN A 43 1.20 -6.13 -7.86
C GLN A 43 2.61 -6.61 -8.20
N PRO A 44 3.65 -5.80 -7.91
CA PRO A 44 5.02 -6.18 -8.22
C PRO A 44 5.46 -7.37 -7.37
N GLU A 45 6.08 -8.36 -8.01
CA GLU A 45 6.63 -9.54 -7.32
C GLU A 45 7.85 -9.21 -6.45
N MET A 46 8.60 -8.17 -6.83
CA MET A 46 9.82 -7.75 -6.16
C MET A 46 9.63 -6.39 -5.49
N LEU A 47 10.06 -6.30 -4.23
CA LEU A 47 10.12 -5.07 -3.46
C LEU A 47 11.48 -4.40 -3.64
N SER A 48 11.42 -3.11 -3.88
CA SER A 48 12.53 -2.18 -4.01
C SER A 48 12.27 -0.97 -3.13
N GLN A 49 13.29 -0.12 -2.97
CA GLN A 49 13.14 1.16 -2.28
C GLN A 49 11.98 2.00 -2.84
N LYS A 50 11.68 1.91 -4.15
CA LYS A 50 10.68 2.76 -4.82
C LYS A 50 9.24 2.31 -4.56
N ASN A 51 8.98 1.01 -4.44
CA ASN A 51 7.62 0.47 -4.37
C ASN A 51 7.24 -0.06 -2.98
N VAL A 52 8.20 -0.24 -2.07
CA VAL A 52 7.94 -0.85 -0.76
C VAL A 52 6.89 -0.10 0.07
N GLU A 53 6.90 1.23 0.03
CA GLU A 53 5.93 2.06 0.74
C GLU A 53 4.51 1.84 0.22
N ALA A 54 4.34 1.83 -1.10
CA ALA A 54 3.03 1.62 -1.72
C ALA A 54 2.48 0.20 -1.48
N VAL A 55 3.34 -0.81 -1.31
CA VAL A 55 2.93 -2.21 -1.15
C VAL A 55 2.73 -2.61 0.31
N THR A 56 3.60 -2.13 1.21
CA THR A 56 3.63 -2.58 2.61
C THR A 56 3.31 -1.49 3.62
N GLY A 57 3.27 -0.23 3.20
CA GLY A 57 3.15 0.93 4.09
C GLY A 57 4.42 1.25 4.90
N ILE A 58 5.49 0.46 4.75
CA ILE A 58 6.75 0.68 5.48
C ILE A 58 7.60 1.73 4.76
N PRO A 59 8.10 2.77 5.46
CA PRO A 59 8.99 3.76 4.88
C PRO A 59 10.22 3.11 4.23
N ALA A 60 10.60 3.62 3.06
CA ALA A 60 11.69 3.09 2.26
C ALA A 60 13.02 3.06 3.03
N ARG A 61 13.22 4.05 3.92
CA ARG A 61 14.38 4.09 4.81
C ARG A 61 14.42 2.92 5.78
N VAL A 62 13.29 2.64 6.44
CA VAL A 62 13.15 1.52 7.39
C VAL A 62 13.41 0.21 6.66
N PHE A 63 12.79 0.03 5.49
CA PHE A 63 13.07 -1.14 4.64
C PHE A 63 14.56 -1.32 4.35
N LEU A 64 15.25 -0.27 3.89
CA LEU A 64 16.68 -0.35 3.60
C LEU A 64 17.52 -0.69 4.83
N ASP A 65 17.20 -0.09 5.97
CA ASP A 65 17.91 -0.34 7.23
C ASP A 65 17.67 -1.79 7.70
N THR A 66 16.44 -2.31 7.58
CA THR A 66 16.09 -3.70 7.90
C THR A 66 16.86 -4.70 7.05
N ILE A 67 16.86 -4.54 5.72
CA ILE A 67 17.53 -5.49 4.81
C ILE A 67 19.06 -5.37 4.82
N ARG A 68 19.59 -4.31 5.44
CA ARG A 68 21.03 -4.11 5.67
C ARG A 68 21.47 -4.63 7.03
N ALA A 69 20.54 -4.91 7.94
CA ALA A 69 20.86 -5.39 9.27
C ALA A 69 21.63 -6.72 9.18
N PRO A 70 22.68 -6.90 10.00
CA PRO A 70 23.37 -8.19 10.08
C PRO A 70 22.36 -9.25 10.55
N GLY A 71 22.39 -10.42 9.89
CA GLY A 71 21.47 -11.52 10.22
C GLY A 71 20.05 -11.38 9.68
N PHE A 72 19.80 -10.45 8.75
CA PHE A 72 18.51 -10.39 8.05
C PHE A 72 18.21 -11.74 7.36
N PRO A 73 17.06 -12.37 7.63
CA PRO A 73 16.84 -13.79 7.31
C PRO A 73 16.45 -14.04 5.86
N LEU A 74 16.05 -13.01 5.11
CA LEU A 74 15.59 -13.17 3.73
C LEU A 74 16.70 -12.88 2.71
N PRO A 75 16.70 -13.57 1.56
CA PRO A 75 17.64 -13.28 0.49
C PRO A 75 17.41 -11.87 -0.08
N VAL A 76 18.51 -11.13 -0.27
CA VAL A 76 18.49 -9.79 -0.87
C VAL A 76 19.29 -9.81 -2.17
N THR A 77 18.60 -9.65 -3.29
CA THR A 77 19.23 -9.53 -4.60
C THR A 77 19.82 -8.13 -4.75
N LYS A 78 21.10 -8.03 -5.10
CA LYS A 78 21.81 -6.75 -5.28
C LYS A 78 22.13 -6.53 -6.75
N LEU A 79 21.76 -5.36 -7.27
CA LEU A 79 22.12 -4.90 -8.61
C LEU A 79 22.73 -3.50 -8.50
N GLY A 80 24.05 -3.44 -8.33
CA GLY A 80 24.75 -2.20 -8.00
C GLY A 80 24.26 -1.63 -6.65
N LYS A 81 23.62 -0.45 -6.69
CA LYS A 81 23.01 0.19 -5.52
C LYS A 81 21.59 -0.30 -5.23
N LEU A 82 20.94 -0.93 -6.22
CA LEU A 82 19.58 -1.43 -6.09
C LEU A 82 19.56 -2.69 -5.23
N ARG A 83 18.58 -2.75 -4.33
CA ARG A 83 18.32 -3.91 -3.48
C ARG A 83 16.89 -4.36 -3.70
N LEU A 84 16.73 -5.65 -3.96
CA LEU A 84 15.46 -6.28 -4.23
C LEU A 84 15.22 -7.44 -3.27
N VAL A 85 13.98 -7.57 -2.80
CA VAL A 85 13.51 -8.69 -1.97
C VAL A 85 12.21 -9.19 -2.54
N GLN A 86 11.98 -10.51 -2.50
CA GLN A 86 10.70 -11.08 -2.92
C GLN A 86 9.58 -10.58 -2.00
N ARG A 87 8.50 -10.05 -2.60
CA ARG A 87 7.37 -9.46 -1.86
C ARG A 87 6.79 -10.42 -0.84
N GLU A 88 6.48 -11.64 -1.26
CA GLU A 88 5.78 -12.62 -0.42
C GLU A 88 6.62 -13.01 0.79
N ALA A 89 7.90 -13.30 0.59
CA ALA A 89 8.81 -13.61 1.68
C ALA A 89 8.92 -12.45 2.69
N PHE A 90 8.98 -11.21 2.20
CA PHE A 90 9.06 -10.02 3.04
C PHE A 90 7.78 -9.80 3.85
N VAL A 91 6.61 -9.94 3.23
CA VAL A 91 5.31 -9.82 3.92
C VAL A 91 5.15 -10.92 4.97
N SER A 92 5.47 -12.17 4.63
CA SER A 92 5.45 -13.29 5.59
C SER A 92 6.37 -13.04 6.79
N HIS A 93 7.55 -12.47 6.57
CA HIS A 93 8.46 -12.09 7.64
C HIS A 93 7.86 -10.99 8.55
N LEU A 94 7.23 -9.96 7.97
CA LEU A 94 6.54 -8.94 8.75
C LEU A 94 5.39 -9.50 9.57
N GLN A 95 4.61 -10.42 8.99
CA GLN A 95 3.54 -11.12 9.69
C GLN A 95 4.08 -11.99 10.83
N ALA A 96 5.21 -12.68 10.63
CA ALA A 96 5.87 -13.44 11.67
C ALA A 96 6.35 -12.52 12.81
N LEU A 97 6.92 -11.36 12.50
CA LEU A 97 7.31 -10.36 13.51
C LEU A 97 6.11 -9.82 14.29
N ALA A 98 4.99 -9.58 13.62
CA ALA A 98 3.77 -9.12 14.28
C ALA A 98 3.14 -10.20 15.17
N THR A 99 3.24 -11.47 14.76
CA THR A 99 2.67 -12.63 15.48
C THR A 99 3.57 -13.12 16.61
N ALA A 100 4.89 -12.88 16.54
CA ALA A 100 5.87 -13.31 17.55
C ALA A 100 6.42 -12.17 18.43
N PRO A 101 5.58 -11.35 19.13
CA PRO A 101 6.09 -10.32 20.02
C PRO A 101 6.65 -10.87 21.35
N ALA A 102 6.46 -12.17 21.65
CA ALA A 102 6.82 -12.78 22.94
C ALA A 102 8.32 -13.06 23.08
N SER A 103 8.98 -13.62 22.06
CA SER A 103 10.36 -14.13 22.21
C SER A 103 11.39 -13.05 22.51
N ARG A 104 11.19 -11.81 22.06
CA ARG A 104 12.11 -10.70 22.33
C ARG A 104 12.00 -10.19 23.77
N ARG A 105 10.81 -10.21 24.36
CA ARG A 105 10.61 -9.85 25.78
C ARG A 105 11.12 -10.94 26.71
N ASP A 106 10.94 -12.19 26.33
CA ASP A 106 11.37 -13.33 27.12
C ASP A 106 12.90 -13.52 27.07
N ALA A 107 13.53 -13.32 25.89
CA ALA A 107 14.99 -13.35 25.77
C ALA A 107 15.67 -12.18 26.52
N GLU A 108 15.13 -10.96 26.45
CA GLU A 108 15.63 -9.84 27.26
C GLU A 108 15.40 -10.08 28.76
N GLY A 109 14.30 -10.72 29.14
CA GLY A 109 14.02 -11.11 30.52
C GLY A 109 14.99 -12.16 31.05
N ASP A 110 15.25 -13.21 30.28
CA ASP A 110 16.19 -14.27 30.60
C ASP A 110 17.64 -13.74 30.67
N GLU A 111 18.04 -12.87 29.73
CA GLU A 111 19.35 -12.24 29.77
C GLU A 111 19.53 -11.29 30.97
N ARG A 112 18.53 -10.48 31.30
CA ARG A 112 18.54 -9.67 32.53
C ARG A 112 18.62 -10.53 33.79
N THR A 113 17.95 -11.68 33.79
CA THR A 113 17.97 -12.63 34.91
C THR A 113 19.35 -13.26 35.07
N ARG A 114 20.00 -13.64 33.96
CA ARG A 114 21.38 -14.16 33.96
C ARG A 114 22.38 -13.10 34.42
N VAL A 115 22.26 -11.86 33.93
CA VAL A 115 23.12 -10.74 34.36
C VAL A 115 22.90 -10.41 35.84
N ALA A 116 21.66 -10.43 36.31
CA ALA A 116 21.36 -10.25 37.73
C ALA A 116 21.98 -11.34 38.60
N ALA A 117 21.94 -12.61 38.16
CA ALA A 117 22.58 -13.71 38.87
C ALA A 117 24.11 -13.56 38.94
N VAL A 118 24.75 -13.09 37.86
CA VAL A 118 26.20 -12.81 37.85
C VAL A 118 26.56 -11.65 38.78
N LEU A 119 25.77 -10.58 38.80
CA LEU A 119 25.98 -9.45 39.71
C LEU A 119 25.81 -9.89 41.17
N ALA A 120 24.77 -10.67 41.47
CA ALA A 120 24.55 -11.23 42.81
C ALA A 120 25.71 -12.13 43.26
N ALA A 121 26.25 -12.96 42.37
CA ALA A 121 27.43 -13.79 42.65
C ALA A 121 28.69 -12.95 42.94
N ALA A 122 28.77 -11.73 42.40
CA ALA A 122 29.83 -10.77 42.69
C ALA A 122 29.55 -9.89 43.93
N GLY A 123 28.44 -10.10 44.63
CA GLY A 123 28.03 -9.27 45.78
C GLY A 123 27.54 -7.87 45.39
N LEU A 124 27.13 -7.67 44.14
CA LEU A 124 26.67 -6.41 43.59
C LEU A 124 25.16 -6.44 43.36
N GLU A 125 24.46 -5.38 43.76
CA GLU A 125 23.02 -5.24 43.53
C GLU A 125 22.74 -4.42 42.27
N ALA A 126 21.77 -4.87 41.48
CA ALA A 126 21.34 -4.16 40.29
C ALA A 126 20.50 -2.95 40.69
N VAL A 127 21.05 -1.74 40.52
CA VAL A 127 20.32 -0.50 40.80
C VAL A 127 19.11 -0.38 39.86
N PRO A 128 17.88 -0.26 40.38
CA PRO A 128 16.71 -0.02 39.55
C PRO A 128 16.90 1.27 38.77
N ARG A 129 16.99 1.18 37.45
CA ARG A 129 16.88 2.36 36.60
C ARG A 129 15.43 2.81 36.65
N THR A 130 15.16 3.88 37.39
CA THR A 130 13.90 4.60 37.25
C THR A 130 13.75 4.97 35.79
N CYS A 131 12.79 4.30 35.15
CA CYS A 131 12.40 4.62 33.80
C CYS A 131 11.99 6.10 33.83
N SER A 132 12.78 6.98 33.20
CA SER A 132 12.38 8.37 32.95
C SER A 132 11.29 8.37 31.88
N ARG A 133 10.17 7.71 32.18
CA ARG A 133 8.91 7.92 31.50
C ARG A 133 8.52 9.34 31.88
N ARG A 134 8.86 10.26 30.98
CA ARG A 134 8.48 11.68 30.93
C ARG A 134 7.28 11.96 31.87
N PRO A 135 7.47 12.71 32.97
CA PRO A 135 6.34 13.04 33.83
C PRO A 135 5.32 13.84 33.01
N CYS A 136 4.09 13.33 32.93
CA CYS A 136 2.96 14.15 32.54
C CYS A 136 2.92 15.34 33.48
N ALA A 137 3.01 16.55 32.92
CA ALA A 137 2.81 17.78 33.67
C ALA A 137 1.42 17.73 34.32
N PRO A 138 1.29 18.11 35.60
CA PRO A 138 -0.02 18.24 36.23
C PRO A 138 -0.82 19.36 35.52
N PRO A 139 -2.15 19.23 35.37
CA PRO A 139 -2.97 20.31 34.84
C PRO A 139 -2.84 21.52 35.76
N GLY A 140 -2.34 22.63 35.21
CA GLY A 140 -2.17 23.89 35.93
C GLY A 140 -3.48 24.32 36.55
N THR A 141 -3.48 24.46 37.88
CA THR A 141 -4.53 25.15 38.62
C THR A 141 -4.56 26.59 38.14
N ALA A 142 -5.58 26.93 37.35
CA ALA A 142 -5.91 28.30 36.98
C ALA A 142 -6.28 29.08 38.26
N SER A 143 -5.29 29.74 38.84
CA SER A 143 -5.49 30.74 39.88
C SER A 143 -6.19 31.95 39.24
N ARG A 144 -7.47 32.15 39.58
CA ARG A 144 -8.25 33.33 39.21
C ARG A 144 -7.65 34.56 39.91
N GLY A 145 -6.84 35.32 39.16
CA GLY A 145 -6.43 36.67 39.55
C GLY A 145 -7.63 37.63 39.53
N ARG A 146 -8.13 38.00 40.71
CA ARG A 146 -9.10 39.07 40.92
C ARG A 146 -8.33 40.41 40.93
N LEU A 147 -8.64 41.30 40.00
CA LEU A 147 -8.11 42.68 40.01
C LEU A 147 -8.86 43.54 41.06
N PRO A 148 -8.18 44.39 41.84
CA PRO A 148 -8.83 45.37 42.70
C PRO A 148 -9.21 46.65 41.92
N PRO A 149 -10.24 47.39 42.37
CA PRO A 149 -10.76 48.55 41.65
C PRO A 149 -9.93 49.82 41.92
N LYS A 150 -9.91 50.71 40.93
CA LYS A 150 -9.72 52.16 41.08
C LYS A 150 -10.75 52.86 40.21
#